data_AF-A0A3N6NU74-F1
#
_entry.id   AF-A0A3N6NU74-F1
#
_cell.length_a   1.000
_cell.length_b   1.000
_cell.length_c   1.000
_cell.angle_alpha   90.00
_cell.angle_beta   90.00
_cell.angle_gamma   90.00
#
_symmetry.space_group_name_H-M   'P 1'
#
loop_
_entity.id
_entity.type
_entity.pdbx_description
1 polymer ?
#
loop_
_entity_poly.entity_id
_entity_poly.type
_entity_poly.pdbx_seq_one_letter_code
_entity_poly.pdbx_strand_id
1 'polypeptide(L)'
;MLQAQSSHAQIIGLANAGNDTITALKQGAEFGIQQNGQKTVGLLMQVTEIHSLGLKASKDLQFVEVFYWDQNDETREFSKRFWKEYGQPPTQVQAGTYSAAMHYLKSVKAAGAKDAKSSWRRRKSCRSTIS
;
A
#
# COMPACT_ATOMS: atom_id res chain seq x y z
N MET A 1 -15.07 10.30 -14.22
CA MET A 1 -15.98 10.19 -13.05
C MET A 1 -17.46 10.29 -13.40
N LEU A 2 -17.89 11.24 -14.24
CA LEU A 2 -19.31 11.42 -14.59
C LEU A 2 -20.00 10.14 -15.12
N GLN A 3 -19.32 9.35 -15.95
CA GLN A 3 -19.87 8.06 -16.41
C GLN A 3 -20.10 7.06 -15.26
N ALA A 4 -19.21 7.06 -14.26
CA ALA A 4 -19.40 6.22 -13.07
C ALA A 4 -20.56 6.75 -12.21
N GLN A 5 -20.77 8.07 -12.19
CA GLN A 5 -21.92 8.70 -11.54
C GLN A 5 -23.25 8.25 -12.14
N SER A 6 -23.36 8.32 -13.47
CA SER A 6 -24.57 7.94 -14.20
C SER A 6 -24.86 6.43 -14.16
N SER A 7 -23.91 5.61 -13.72
CA SER A 7 -24.12 4.15 -13.63
C SER A 7 -25.00 3.74 -12.44
N HIS A 8 -25.18 4.62 -11.45
CA HIS A 8 -25.86 4.33 -10.18
C HIS A 8 -25.27 3.14 -9.40
N ALA A 9 -24.03 2.75 -9.71
CA ALA A 9 -23.32 1.71 -8.96
C ALA A 9 -23.13 2.14 -7.51
N GLN A 10 -23.34 1.23 -6.55
CA GLN A 10 -23.11 1.52 -5.13
C GLN A 10 -21.63 1.76 -4.83
N ILE A 11 -20.75 1.05 -5.53
CA ILE A 11 -19.29 1.09 -5.36
C ILE A 11 -18.62 1.39 -6.70
N ILE A 12 -17.69 2.34 -6.70
CA ILE A 12 -16.79 2.65 -7.81
C ILE A 12 -15.38 2.21 -7.41
N GLY A 13 -14.91 1.12 -8.01
CA GLY A 13 -13.54 0.62 -7.83
C GLY A 13 -12.56 1.33 -8.75
N LEU A 14 -11.49 1.91 -8.19
CA LEU A 14 -10.40 2.52 -8.95
C LEU A 14 -9.28 1.50 -9.14
N ALA A 15 -9.27 0.86 -10.30
CA ALA A 15 -8.25 -0.11 -10.73
C ALA A 15 -7.09 0.59 -11.48
N ASN A 16 -6.64 1.73 -10.97
CA ASN A 16 -5.50 2.50 -11.46
C ASN A 16 -4.58 2.87 -10.27
N ALA A 17 -3.53 3.67 -10.51
CA ALA A 17 -2.57 4.06 -9.49
C ALA A 17 -2.10 5.51 -9.66
N GLY A 18 -1.49 6.07 -8.62
CA GLY A 18 -0.76 7.34 -8.69
C GLY A 18 -1.63 8.51 -9.15
N ASN A 19 -1.13 9.28 -10.12
CA ASN A 19 -1.79 10.51 -10.57
C ASN A 19 -3.17 10.29 -11.17
N ASP A 20 -3.40 9.13 -11.80
CA ASP A 20 -4.72 8.79 -12.37
C ASP A 20 -5.75 8.60 -11.25
N THR A 21 -5.35 7.93 -10.17
CA THR A 21 -6.20 7.73 -8.99
C THR A 21 -6.46 9.05 -8.26
N ILE A 22 -5.43 9.89 -8.11
CA ILE A 22 -5.56 11.23 -7.50
C ILE A 22 -6.54 12.09 -8.30
N THR A 23 -6.39 12.13 -9.62
CA THR A 23 -7.27 12.91 -10.51
C THR A 23 -8.70 12.40 -10.45
N ALA A 24 -8.89 11.08 -10.50
CA ALA A 24 -10.19 10.44 -10.39
C ALA A 24 -10.89 10.78 -9.06
N LEU A 25 -10.17 10.75 -7.94
CA LEU A 25 -10.72 11.08 -6.62
C LEU A 25 -11.05 12.56 -6.47
N LYS A 26 -10.20 13.46 -6.99
CA LYS A 26 -10.49 14.91 -7.02
C LYS A 26 -11.76 15.21 -7.81
N GLN A 27 -11.89 14.64 -9.01
CA GLN A 27 -13.11 14.77 -9.82
C GLN A 27 -14.32 14.19 -9.08
N GLY A 28 -14.16 13.05 -8.40
CA GLY A 28 -15.24 12.45 -7.62
C GLY A 28 -15.76 13.38 -6.53
N ALA A 29 -14.85 14.03 -5.81
CA ALA A 29 -15.18 15.02 -4.78
C ALA A 29 -15.80 16.30 -5.37
N GLU A 30 -15.33 16.78 -6.52
CA GLU A 30 -15.87 17.96 -7.22
C GLU A 30 -17.30 17.72 -7.74
N PHE A 31 -17.58 16.54 -8.28
CA PHE A 31 -18.89 16.18 -8.83
C PHE A 31 -19.86 15.58 -7.80
N GLY A 32 -19.47 15.51 -6.53
CA GLY A 32 -20.35 15.08 -5.47
C GLY A 32 -20.65 13.57 -5.44
N ILE A 33 -19.74 12.72 -5.92
CA ILE A 33 -19.97 11.26 -6.04
C ILE A 33 -20.36 10.64 -4.69
N GLN A 34 -19.62 10.97 -3.63
CA GLN A 34 -19.88 10.49 -2.28
C GLN A 34 -21.17 11.08 -1.69
N GLN A 35 -21.42 12.36 -1.94
CA GLN A 35 -22.62 13.08 -1.52
C GLN A 35 -23.88 12.50 -2.17
N ASN A 36 -23.74 11.94 -3.38
CA ASN A 36 -24.80 11.28 -4.13
C ASN A 36 -24.93 9.77 -3.80
N GLY A 37 -24.25 9.30 -2.75
CA GLY A 37 -24.45 7.97 -2.16
C GLY A 37 -23.56 6.85 -2.72
N GLN A 38 -22.67 7.14 -3.68
CA GLN A 38 -21.72 6.16 -4.21
C GLN A 38 -20.41 6.19 -3.42
N LYS A 39 -19.87 5.01 -3.08
CA LYS A 39 -18.56 4.92 -2.41
C LYS A 39 -17.46 4.67 -3.43
N THR A 40 -16.28 5.22 -3.17
CA THR A 40 -15.08 4.96 -3.98
C THR A 40 -14.12 4.07 -3.22
N VAL A 41 -13.54 3.09 -3.90
CA VAL A 41 -12.54 2.18 -3.34
C VAL A 41 -11.27 2.26 -4.18
N GLY A 42 -10.14 2.63 -3.55
CA GLY A 42 -8.81 2.59 -4.18
C GLY A 42 -8.18 1.21 -4.06
N LEU A 43 -7.93 0.54 -5.18
CA LEU A 43 -7.36 -0.81 -5.18
C LEU A 43 -5.82 -0.83 -5.10
N LEU A 44 -5.20 0.31 -5.36
CA LEU A 44 -3.77 0.53 -5.21
C LEU A 44 -3.56 1.97 -4.74
N MET A 45 -3.49 2.14 -3.42
CA MET A 45 -3.24 3.43 -2.79
C MET A 45 -1.90 3.44 -2.05
N GLN A 46 -1.30 4.62 -1.92
CA GLN A 46 -0.14 4.84 -1.06
C GLN A 46 -0.35 6.05 -0.16
N VAL A 47 0.28 6.06 1.02
CA VAL A 47 0.27 7.20 1.95
C VAL A 47 0.61 8.55 1.29
N THR A 48 1.49 8.56 0.29
CA THR A 48 1.85 9.77 -0.48
C THR A 48 0.69 10.32 -1.30
N GLU A 49 -0.16 9.45 -1.82
CA GLU A 49 -1.35 9.82 -2.59
C GLU A 49 -2.43 10.39 -1.66
N ILE A 50 -2.59 9.81 -0.46
CA ILE A 50 -3.47 10.34 0.59
C ILE A 50 -3.02 11.74 1.02
N HIS A 51 -1.71 11.95 1.21
CA HIS A 51 -1.15 13.27 1.51
C HIS A 51 -1.38 14.27 0.36
N SER A 52 -1.26 13.84 -0.90
CA SER A 52 -1.49 14.70 -2.07
C SER A 52 -2.97 15.10 -2.25
N LEU A 53 -3.89 14.19 -1.92
CA LEU A 53 -5.33 14.43 -1.98
C LEU A 53 -5.80 15.40 -0.89
N GLY A 54 -5.19 15.30 0.29
CA GLY A 54 -5.69 15.95 1.50
C GLY A 54 -6.98 15.31 2.03
N LEU A 55 -7.32 15.61 3.29
CA LEU A 55 -8.43 14.95 4.00
C LEU A 55 -9.81 15.18 3.38
N LYS A 56 -10.00 16.28 2.66
CA LYS A 56 -11.29 16.59 2.01
C LYS A 56 -11.62 15.61 0.90
N ALA A 57 -10.65 15.29 0.04
CA ALA A 57 -10.84 14.41 -1.11
C ALA A 57 -10.65 12.92 -0.76
N SER A 58 -10.04 12.60 0.39
CA SER A 58 -9.88 11.24 0.90
C SER A 58 -10.91 10.86 1.98
N LYS A 59 -11.85 11.75 2.30
CA LYS A 59 -12.90 11.47 3.28
C LYS A 59 -13.70 10.24 2.86
N ASP A 60 -13.85 9.30 3.79
CA ASP A 60 -14.60 8.04 3.62
C ASP A 60 -14.06 7.14 2.48
N LEU A 61 -12.86 7.42 1.95
CA LEU A 61 -12.19 6.58 0.97
C LEU A 61 -11.80 5.26 1.63
N GLN A 62 -12.27 4.17 1.05
CA GLN A 62 -11.76 2.84 1.39
C GLN A 62 -10.63 2.48 0.45
N PHE A 63 -9.60 1.81 0.96
CA PHE A 63 -8.48 1.38 0.14
C PHE A 63 -7.80 0.15 0.71
N VAL A 64 -7.01 -0.52 -0.14
CA VAL A 64 -6.23 -1.69 0.22
C VAL A 64 -4.75 -1.33 0.25
N GLU A 65 -4.07 -1.66 1.35
CA GLU A 65 -2.62 -1.53 1.51
C GLU A 65 -2.07 -2.78 2.19
N VAL A 66 -0.84 -3.17 1.85
CA VAL A 66 -0.14 -4.27 2.52
C VAL A 66 0.68 -3.84 3.74
N PHE A 67 0.82 -2.53 3.95
CA PHE A 67 1.55 -1.94 5.07
C PHE A 67 1.01 -0.54 5.35
N TYR A 68 0.71 -0.25 6.62
CA TYR A 68 0.36 1.09 7.09
C TYR A 68 1.24 1.50 8.27
N TRP A 69 1.84 2.69 8.18
CA TRP A 69 2.90 3.16 9.08
C TRP A 69 2.48 3.29 10.54
N ASP A 70 1.19 3.55 10.78
CA ASP A 70 0.59 3.73 12.12
C ASP A 70 -0.32 2.56 12.54
N GLN A 71 -0.25 1.43 11.84
CA GLN A 71 -1.13 0.28 12.08
C GLN A 71 -0.95 -0.34 13.48
N ASN A 72 0.28 -0.47 13.95
CA ASN A 72 0.62 -1.06 15.24
C ASN A 72 2.02 -0.61 15.69
N ASP A 73 2.45 -1.04 16.87
CA ASP A 73 3.74 -0.63 17.43
C ASP A 73 4.93 -1.09 16.58
N GLU A 74 4.88 -2.26 15.96
CA GLU A 74 5.97 -2.74 15.10
C GLU A 74 6.11 -1.88 13.83
N THR A 75 4.99 -1.51 13.19
CA THR A 75 5.02 -0.64 12.01
C THR A 75 5.46 0.77 12.39
N ARG A 76 5.06 1.29 13.56
CA ARG A 76 5.54 2.58 14.08
C ARG A 76 7.04 2.57 14.33
N GLU A 77 7.59 1.53 14.95
CA GLU A 77 9.02 1.45 15.22
C GLU A 77 9.86 1.40 13.94
N PHE A 78 9.42 0.65 12.92
CA PHE A 78 10.04 0.72 11.60
C PHE A 78 9.93 2.13 10.98
N SER A 79 8.74 2.72 11.03
CA SER A 79 8.46 4.02 10.44
C SER A 79 9.23 5.15 11.12
N LYS A 80 9.46 5.08 12.44
CA LYS A 80 10.33 6.02 13.19
C LYS A 80 11.77 5.99 12.67
N ARG A 81 12.32 4.80 12.37
CA ARG A 81 13.67 4.69 11.78
C ARG A 81 13.70 5.27 10.38
N PHE A 82 12.70 4.98 9.56
CA PHE A 82 12.59 5.51 8.21
C PHE A 82 12.44 7.05 8.22
N TRP A 83 11.63 7.59 9.13
CA TRP A 83 11.43 9.03 9.29
C TRP A 83 12.71 9.79 9.62
N LYS A 84 13.58 9.23 10.48
CA LYS A 84 14.87 9.87 10.82
C LYS A 84 15.75 10.11 9.59
N GLU A 85 15.65 9.26 8.58
CA GLU A 85 16.45 9.35 7.35
C GLU A 85 15.75 10.16 6.25
N TYR A 86 14.43 10.05 6.13
CA TYR A 86 13.69 10.56 4.97
C TYR A 86 12.64 11.64 5.29
N GLY A 87 12.40 11.96 6.56
CA GLY A 87 11.47 13.02 7.00
C GLY A 87 9.98 12.73 6.74
N GLN A 88 9.62 11.51 6.36
CA GLN A 88 8.25 11.08 6.05
C GLN A 88 8.08 9.59 6.36
N PRO A 89 6.86 9.05 6.50
CA PRO A 89 6.67 7.63 6.72
C PRO A 89 6.92 6.84 5.42
N PRO A 90 7.28 5.55 5.51
CA PRO A 90 7.50 4.72 4.35
C PRO A 90 6.19 4.39 3.62
N THR A 91 6.24 4.29 2.29
CA THR A 91 5.16 3.71 1.49
C THR A 91 5.14 2.18 1.62
N GLN A 92 4.02 1.54 1.27
CA GLN A 92 3.94 0.07 1.24
C GLN A 92 4.99 -0.58 0.31
N VAL A 93 5.36 0.11 -0.77
CA VAL A 93 6.42 -0.36 -1.69
C VAL A 93 7.79 -0.31 -1.03
N GLN A 94 8.10 0.78 -0.30
CA GLN A 94 9.35 0.91 0.44
C GLN A 94 9.44 -0.12 1.58
N ALA A 95 8.36 -0.29 2.34
CA ALA A 95 8.26 -1.29 3.40
C ALA A 95 8.43 -2.72 2.86
N GLY A 96 7.74 -3.04 1.75
CA GLY A 96 7.84 -4.34 1.08
C GLY A 96 9.25 -4.61 0.55
N THR A 97 9.90 -3.60 -0.03
CA THR A 97 11.28 -3.70 -0.54
C THR A 97 12.27 -3.95 0.60
N TYR A 98 12.14 -3.23 1.71
CA TYR A 98 12.94 -3.45 2.91
C TYR A 98 12.75 -4.88 3.45
N SER A 99 11.50 -5.34 3.57
CA SER A 99 11.17 -6.69 4.03
C SER A 99 11.79 -7.77 3.14
N ALA A 100 11.67 -7.64 1.82
CA ALA A 100 12.25 -8.59 0.86
C ALA A 100 13.78 -8.65 0.96
N ALA A 101 14.45 -7.50 1.04
CA ALA A 101 15.89 -7.43 1.19
C ALA A 101 16.36 -8.06 2.52
N MET A 102 15.72 -7.71 3.63
CA MET A 102 16.06 -8.27 4.95
C MET A 102 15.81 -9.78 5.02
N HIS A 103 14.72 -10.27 4.42
CA HIS A 103 14.43 -11.69 4.37
C HIS A 103 15.49 -12.45 3.55
N TYR A 104 15.92 -11.89 2.41
CA TYR A 104 16.99 -12.46 1.59
C TYR A 104 18.32 -12.51 2.36
N LEU A 105 18.75 -11.40 2.98
CA LEU A 105 20.00 -11.33 3.73
C LEU A 105 20.03 -12.28 4.93
N LYS A 106 18.92 -12.39 5.67
CA LYS A 106 18.77 -13.39 6.76
C LYS A 106 18.89 -14.82 6.23
N SER A 107 18.28 -15.12 5.08
CA SER A 107 18.35 -16.45 4.45
C SER A 107 19.76 -16.80 4.00
N VAL A 108 20.50 -15.85 3.43
CA VAL A 108 21.91 -16.02 3.04
C VAL A 108 22.78 -16.27 4.27
N LYS A 109 22.60 -15.47 5.33
CA LYS A 109 23.33 -15.66 6.61
C LYS A 109 23.08 -17.05 7.20
N ALA A 110 21.84 -17.50 7.23
CA ALA A 110 21.47 -18.82 7.76
C ALA A 110 21.98 -19.99 6.88
N ALA A 111 22.13 -19.78 5.57
CA ALA A 111 22.63 -20.82 4.67
C ALA A 111 24.15 -21.05 4.82
N GLY A 112 24.89 -20.09 5.39
CA GLY A 112 26.35 -20.06 5.35
C GLY A 112 26.87 -19.68 3.96
N ALA A 113 28.09 -19.15 3.87
CA ALA A 113 28.69 -18.59 2.65
C ALA A 113 28.84 -19.57 1.45
N LYS A 114 28.32 -20.80 1.55
CA LYS A 114 28.35 -21.81 0.48
C LYS A 114 26.92 -21.99 -0.06
N ASP A 115 26.73 -21.50 -1.28
CA ASP A 115 25.52 -21.54 -2.12
C ASP A 115 24.42 -20.48 -1.90
N ALA A 116 24.61 -19.33 -2.55
CA ALA A 116 23.50 -18.43 -2.90
C ALA A 116 22.37 -19.17 -3.67
N LYS A 117 22.68 -20.20 -4.48
CA LYS A 117 21.69 -21.08 -5.14
C LYS A 117 20.86 -21.92 -4.15
N SER A 118 21.39 -22.24 -2.97
CA SER A 118 20.70 -23.02 -1.95
C SER A 118 19.61 -22.21 -1.23
N SER A 119 19.83 -20.89 -1.07
CA SER A 119 18.89 -19.98 -0.38
C SER A 119 17.51 -19.91 -1.06
N TRP A 120 17.47 -19.88 -2.39
CA TRP A 120 16.22 -19.82 -3.17
C TRP A 120 15.40 -21.11 -3.02
N ARG A 121 16.08 -22.25 -2.82
CA ARG A 121 15.45 -23.57 -2.65
C ARG A 121 14.91 -23.77 -1.22
N ARG A 122 15.62 -23.29 -0.19
CA ARG A 122 15.12 -23.24 1.21
C ARG A 122 13.93 -22.30 1.38
N ARG A 123 13.89 -21.17 0.66
CA ARG A 123 12.73 -20.25 0.69
C ARG A 123 11.41 -20.94 0.32
N LYS A 124 11.44 -21.92 -0.59
CA LYS A 124 10.24 -22.68 -0.97
C LYS A 124 9.82 -23.71 0.09
N SER A 125 10.74 -24.28 0.87
CA SER A 125 10.43 -25.35 1.83
C SER A 125 9.87 -24.86 3.17
N CYS A 126 10.14 -23.61 3.59
CA CYS A 126 9.56 -23.06 4.83
C CYS A 126 8.07 -22.71 4.74
N ARG A 127 7.41 -22.85 3.58
CA ARG A 127 5.98 -22.56 3.41
C ARG A 127 5.07 -23.78 3.67
N SER A 128 5.63 -24.98 3.84
CA SER A 128 4.87 -26.23 3.95
C SER A 128 4.70 -26.76 5.39
N THR A 129 5.02 -25.96 6.41
CA THR A 129 4.99 -26.39 7.83
C THR A 129 4.16 -25.47 8.72
N ILE A 130 3.33 -24.61 8.12
CA ILE A 130 2.26 -23.90 8.83
C ILE A 130 0.95 -24.50 8.34
N SER A 131 0.52 -25.56 9.00
CA SER A 131 -0.82 -26.17 8.93
C SER A 131 -1.12 -26.75 10.30
#